data_AF-A0A8R2JM68-F1
#
_entry.id   AF-A0A8R2JM68-F1
#
_cell.length_a   1.000
_cell.length_b   1.000
_cell.length_c   1.000
_cell.angle_alpha   90.00
_cell.angle_beta   90.00
_cell.angle_gamma   90.00
#
_symmetry.space_group_name_H-M   'P 1'
#
loop_
_entity.id
_entity.type
_entity.pdbx_description
1 polymer ?
#
loop_
_entity_poly.entity_id
_entity_poly.type
_entity_poly.pdbx_seq_one_letter_code
_entity_poly.pdbx_strand_id
1 'polypeptide(L)'
;MSKSFRDDYNFYPKTWYLPSDYKKFKAYVNQHESAAYILKPTTGGQGTGKYITKSPEKINQYKQRICQIYISKRLATELYETPEHYNIADQFMHLTNYSINRYNKKYIDNELFGSKRRFTALNDWLRSEGYDVKKIWNEIDDIIIKTMILAYPFVNHCYQMCFSGHKYTPPCFEILGFYIILNENCKPYLMEVKFIYNIVT
;
A
#
# COMPACT_ATOMS: atom_id res chain seq x y z
N MET A 1 -2.68 -16.20 9.79
CA MET A 1 -2.18 -16.73 8.50
C MET A 1 -0.70 -16.44 8.26
N SER A 2 -0.20 -15.20 8.38
CA SER A 2 1.25 -14.92 8.18
C SER A 2 2.21 -15.64 9.15
N LYS A 3 1.73 -16.11 10.31
CA LYS A 3 2.52 -16.96 11.23
C LYS A 3 2.54 -18.44 10.83
N SER A 4 1.55 -18.91 10.09
CA SER A 4 1.38 -20.32 9.69
C SER A 4 1.84 -20.57 8.26
N PHE A 5 1.83 -19.54 7.41
CA PHE A 5 2.22 -19.54 6.00
C PHE A 5 3.11 -18.33 5.73
N ARG A 6 4.27 -18.28 6.38
CA ARG A 6 5.10 -17.05 6.39
C ARG A 6 5.66 -16.72 5.02
N ASP A 7 6.00 -17.73 4.23
CA ASP A 7 6.59 -17.57 2.92
C ASP A 7 5.56 -17.15 1.86
N ASP A 8 4.32 -17.63 1.99
CA ASP A 8 3.24 -17.33 1.04
C ASP A 8 2.67 -15.92 1.18
N TYR A 9 2.81 -15.30 2.36
CA TYR A 9 2.20 -14.01 2.71
C TYR A 9 3.24 -12.91 3.01
N ASN A 10 4.42 -12.98 2.39
CA ASN A 10 5.50 -12.00 2.55
C ASN A 10 5.33 -10.71 1.69
N PHE A 11 4.18 -10.56 1.04
CA PHE A 11 3.84 -9.45 0.15
C PHE A 11 3.18 -8.25 0.85
N TYR A 12 3.02 -8.30 2.17
CA TYR A 12 2.54 -7.18 2.96
C TYR A 12 3.67 -6.63 3.83
N PRO A 13 3.97 -5.32 3.80
CA PRO A 13 5.07 -4.76 4.59
C PRO A 13 4.80 -4.96 6.08
N LYS A 14 5.87 -5.18 6.86
CA LYS A 14 5.75 -5.41 8.30
C LYS A 14 5.02 -4.24 8.97
N THR A 15 3.97 -4.58 9.71
CA THR A 15 3.00 -3.62 10.24
C THR A 15 2.69 -3.92 11.69
N TRP A 16 2.49 -2.86 12.46
CA TRP A 16 2.14 -2.88 13.87
C TRP A 16 0.92 -2.01 14.12
N TYR A 17 -0.03 -2.51 14.90
CA TYR A 17 -1.18 -1.74 15.37
C TYR A 17 -0.85 -1.12 16.72
N LEU A 18 -0.74 0.21 16.79
CA LEU A 18 -0.47 0.90 18.05
C LEU A 18 -1.80 1.27 18.73
N PRO A 19 -1.89 1.18 20.07
CA PRO A 19 -0.82 0.88 21.03
C PRO A 19 -0.50 -0.62 21.24
N SER A 20 -1.36 -1.54 20.78
CA SER A 20 -1.32 -2.97 21.16
C SER A 20 -0.03 -3.69 20.80
N ASP A 21 0.61 -3.34 19.69
CA ASP A 21 1.85 -3.95 19.22
C ASP A 21 3.11 -3.14 19.56
N TYR A 22 3.02 -2.08 20.38
CA TYR A 22 4.15 -1.18 20.64
C TYR A 22 5.41 -1.89 21.17
N LYS A 23 5.26 -2.87 22.06
CA LYS A 23 6.39 -3.67 22.57
C LYS A 23 7.11 -4.43 21.45
N LYS A 24 6.35 -5.03 20.52
CA LYS A 24 6.91 -5.75 19.36
C LYS A 24 7.56 -4.80 18.37
N PHE A 25 6.99 -3.61 18.21
CA PHE A 25 7.54 -2.54 17.38
C PHE A 25 8.90 -2.08 17.93
N LYS A 26 8.98 -1.77 19.23
CA LYS A 26 10.24 -1.33 19.88
C LYS A 26 11.34 -2.38 19.79
N ALA A 27 11.01 -3.65 20.00
CA ALA A 27 11.98 -4.74 19.86
C ALA A 27 12.54 -4.86 18.43
N TYR A 28 11.72 -4.58 17.41
CA TYR A 28 12.16 -4.60 16.02
C TYR A 28 13.04 -3.39 15.68
N VAL A 29 12.65 -2.19 16.13
CA VAL A 29 13.39 -0.94 15.92
C VAL A 29 14.83 -1.04 16.42
N ASN A 30 15.03 -1.62 17.61
CA ASN A 30 16.37 -1.80 18.19
C ASN A 30 17.29 -2.69 17.34
N GLN A 31 16.74 -3.48 16.41
CA GLN A 31 17.52 -4.32 15.50
C GLN A 31 17.67 -3.70 14.10
N HIS A 32 16.96 -2.60 13.82
CA HIS A 32 16.84 -2.00 12.49
C HIS A 32 16.85 -0.46 12.59
N GLU A 33 17.93 0.11 13.11
CA GLU A 33 18.06 1.54 13.42
C GLU A 33 17.98 2.45 12.18
N SER A 34 18.37 1.96 11.00
CA SER A 34 18.33 2.73 9.75
C SER A 34 16.97 2.74 9.05
N ALA A 35 16.00 1.97 9.52
CA ALA A 35 14.71 1.82 8.85
C ALA A 35 13.83 3.08 9.01
N ALA A 36 13.13 3.43 7.92
CA ALA A 36 12.08 4.45 7.95
C ALA A 36 10.70 3.79 8.11
N TYR A 37 9.80 4.49 8.79
CA TYR A 37 8.46 4.00 9.10
C TYR A 37 7.40 5.00 8.61
N ILE A 38 6.31 4.50 8.04
CA ILE A 38 5.13 5.29 7.73
C ILE A 38 4.04 5.05 8.78
N LEU A 39 3.57 6.13 9.39
CA LEU A 39 2.44 6.12 10.31
C LEU A 39 1.17 6.52 9.54
N LYS A 40 0.13 5.72 9.70
CA LYS A 40 -1.19 5.93 9.10
C LYS A 40 -2.25 6.01 10.21
N PRO A 41 -3.24 6.89 10.11
CA PRO A 41 -4.39 6.86 11.03
C PRO A 41 -5.18 5.56 10.86
N THR A 42 -5.85 5.09 11.91
CA THR A 42 -6.76 3.93 11.86
C THR A 42 -8.08 4.24 11.14
N THR A 43 -8.48 5.52 11.13
CA THR A 43 -9.64 6.04 10.41
C THR A 43 -9.22 7.26 9.60
N GLY A 44 -9.29 7.17 8.26
CA GLY A 44 -8.92 8.29 7.38
C GLY A 44 -8.80 7.92 5.92
N GLY A 45 -9.83 8.22 5.13
CA GLY A 45 -9.70 8.36 3.68
C GLY A 45 -8.97 9.67 3.33
N GLN A 46 -8.23 9.68 2.22
CA GLN A 46 -7.57 10.87 1.61
C GLN A 46 -6.16 11.27 2.08
N GLY A 47 -5.50 10.51 2.97
CA GLY A 47 -4.07 10.71 3.26
C GLY A 47 -3.74 11.79 4.29
N THR A 48 -4.74 12.46 4.85
CA THR A 48 -4.60 13.33 6.03
C THR A 48 -4.04 12.55 7.21
N GLY A 49 -2.94 13.05 7.78
CA GLY A 49 -2.29 12.48 8.97
C GLY A 49 -1.35 11.29 8.72
N LYS A 50 -1.07 10.94 7.45
CA LYS A 50 0.03 10.03 7.10
C LYS A 50 1.36 10.80 7.15
N TYR A 51 2.38 10.24 7.80
CA TYR A 51 3.72 10.83 7.81
C TYR A 51 4.79 9.74 7.96
N ILE A 52 6.01 10.08 7.56
CA ILE A 52 7.17 9.19 7.63
C ILE A 52 8.08 9.67 8.77
N THR A 53 8.73 8.73 9.46
CA THR A 53 9.69 9.03 10.51
C THR A 53 10.87 8.06 10.47
N LYS A 54 12.07 8.59 10.72
CA LYS A 54 13.29 7.84 11.10
C LYS A 54 13.60 7.98 12.59
N SER A 55 12.72 8.65 13.34
CA SER A 55 12.76 8.82 14.79
C SER A 55 11.63 8.02 15.43
N PRO A 56 11.73 6.67 15.48
CA PRO A 56 10.70 5.82 16.09
C PRO A 56 10.49 6.10 17.58
N GLU A 57 11.50 6.62 18.28
CA GLU A 57 11.45 7.04 19.68
C GLU A 57 10.49 8.21 19.94
N LYS A 58 10.22 9.05 18.92
CA LYS A 58 9.30 10.19 19.01
C LYS A 58 7.83 9.79 18.78
N ILE A 59 7.56 8.51 18.48
CA ILE A 59 6.20 8.04 18.21
C ILE A 59 5.43 7.98 19.54
N ASN A 60 4.28 8.66 19.61
CA ASN A 60 3.39 8.55 20.75
C ASN A 60 2.80 7.13 20.83
N GLN A 61 3.27 6.36 21.80
CA GLN A 61 2.91 4.96 22.01
C GLN A 61 1.44 4.72 22.35
N TYR A 62 0.73 5.73 22.87
CA TYR A 62 -0.66 5.62 23.32
C TYR A 62 -1.67 6.01 22.23
N LYS A 63 -1.20 6.65 21.15
CA LYS A 63 -2.08 7.10 20.08
C LYS A 63 -2.39 5.95 19.12
N GLN A 64 -3.69 5.73 18.87
CA GLN A 64 -4.13 4.69 17.95
C GLN A 64 -3.73 5.01 16.51
N ARG A 65 -2.85 4.19 15.93
CA ARG A 65 -2.32 4.33 14.57
C ARG A 65 -1.83 2.98 14.04
N ILE A 66 -1.68 2.90 12.73
CA ILE A 66 -0.97 1.81 12.06
C ILE A 66 0.45 2.31 11.78
N CYS A 67 1.46 1.59 12.27
CA CYS A 67 2.87 1.83 11.93
C CYS A 67 3.32 0.73 10.97
N GLN A 68 3.95 1.09 9.86
CA GLN A 68 4.39 0.15 8.83
C GLN A 68 5.80 0.50 8.34
N ILE A 69 6.58 -0.50 7.95
CA ILE A 69 7.87 -0.27 7.27
C ILE A 69 7.63 0.54 5.99
N TYR A 70 8.39 1.63 5.83
CA TYR A 70 8.32 2.43 4.62
C TYR A 70 9.01 1.71 3.46
N ILE A 71 8.31 1.58 2.35
CA ILE A 71 8.86 1.11 1.07
C ILE A 71 9.13 2.33 0.20
N SER A 72 10.33 2.38 -0.38
CA SER A 72 10.80 3.42 -1.29
C SER A 72 9.82 3.62 -2.46
N LYS A 73 9.64 4.87 -2.91
CA LYS A 73 8.64 5.20 -3.95
C LYS A 73 9.30 5.91 -5.12
N ARG A 74 9.08 5.44 -6.35
CA ARG A 74 9.70 6.02 -7.56
C ARG A 74 8.77 6.86 -8.43
N LEU A 75 7.47 6.94 -8.11
CA LEU A 75 6.48 7.70 -8.89
C LEU A 75 5.84 8.80 -8.04
N ALA A 76 6.57 9.89 -7.86
CA ALA A 76 6.09 11.11 -7.20
C ALA A 76 6.49 12.33 -8.05
N THR A 77 6.03 13.53 -7.67
CA THR A 77 6.31 14.75 -8.45
C THR A 77 7.70 15.31 -8.21
N GLU A 78 8.30 14.98 -7.07
CA GLU A 78 9.72 15.21 -6.79
C GLU A 78 10.51 13.91 -7.01
N LEU A 79 11.78 14.06 -7.41
CA LEU A 79 12.70 12.92 -7.54
C LEU A 79 12.89 12.28 -6.17
N TYR A 80 12.83 10.95 -6.14
CA TYR A 80 12.96 10.22 -4.89
C TYR A 80 14.39 10.25 -4.36
N GLU A 81 14.53 10.65 -3.11
CA GLU A 81 15.71 10.42 -2.30
C GLU A 81 15.35 9.53 -1.09
N THR A 82 16.33 8.77 -0.60
CA THR A 82 16.17 8.01 0.64
C THR A 82 15.77 8.96 1.77
N PRO A 83 14.77 8.60 2.60
CA PRO A 83 14.36 9.45 3.71
C PRO A 83 15.53 9.78 4.63
N GLU A 84 15.71 11.06 4.87
CA GLU A 84 16.67 11.68 5.77
C GLU A 84 16.03 12.88 6.46
N HIS A 85 16.65 13.38 7.54
CA HIS A 85 16.07 14.46 8.35
C HIS A 85 15.67 15.71 7.53
N TYR A 86 16.36 15.98 6.41
CA TYR A 86 16.12 17.15 5.57
C TYR A 86 14.98 16.97 4.55
N ASN A 87 14.67 15.75 4.10
CA ASN A 87 13.67 15.48 3.06
C ASN A 87 12.42 14.75 3.56
N ILE A 88 12.44 14.15 4.76
CA ILE A 88 11.38 13.27 5.28
C ILE A 88 9.99 13.92 5.40
N ALA A 89 9.95 15.25 5.49
CA ALA A 89 8.72 16.03 5.55
C ALA A 89 8.11 16.30 4.16
N ASP A 90 8.86 16.06 3.07
CA ASP A 90 8.42 16.31 1.71
C ASP A 90 7.40 15.26 1.26
N GLN A 91 6.13 15.66 1.26
CA GLN A 91 5.02 14.81 0.84
C GLN A 91 5.02 14.57 -0.67
N PHE A 92 5.53 15.50 -1.48
CA PHE A 92 5.60 15.37 -2.94
C PHE A 92 6.68 14.42 -3.40
N MET A 93 7.66 14.12 -2.53
CA MET A 93 8.66 13.07 -2.74
C MET A 93 8.17 11.70 -2.25
N HIS A 94 7.56 11.66 -1.07
CA HIS A 94 7.36 10.39 -0.37
C HIS A 94 5.93 9.82 -0.42
N LEU A 95 4.94 10.60 -0.88
CA LEU A 95 3.56 10.17 -1.07
C LEU A 95 3.20 10.19 -2.56
N THR A 96 2.64 9.08 -3.06
CA THR A 96 2.22 8.90 -4.46
C THR A 96 0.77 9.33 -4.71
N ASN A 97 0.08 9.82 -3.68
CA ASN A 97 -1.34 10.12 -3.76
C ASN A 97 -1.59 11.26 -4.76
N TYR A 98 -2.47 11.02 -5.74
CA TYR A 98 -2.91 12.03 -6.69
C TYR A 98 -3.47 13.28 -5.99
N SER A 99 -4.24 13.10 -4.91
CA SER A 99 -4.82 14.19 -4.13
C SER A 99 -3.78 15.16 -3.54
N ILE A 100 -2.54 14.71 -3.37
CA ILE A 100 -1.41 15.53 -2.92
C ILE A 100 -0.69 16.07 -4.15
N ASN A 101 -0.21 15.17 -5.01
CA ASN A 101 0.68 15.51 -6.11
C ASN A 101 0.07 16.41 -7.18
N ARG A 102 -1.26 16.40 -7.38
CA ARG A 102 -1.93 17.29 -8.34
C ARG A 102 -1.74 18.78 -8.06
N TYR A 103 -1.34 19.12 -6.84
CA TYR A 103 -1.07 20.49 -6.41
C TYR A 103 0.40 20.88 -6.52
N ASN A 104 1.30 19.96 -6.87
CA ASN A 104 2.70 20.30 -7.16
C ASN A 104 2.77 21.00 -8.53
N LYS A 105 3.55 22.08 -8.63
CA LYS A 105 3.84 22.77 -9.90
C LYS A 105 4.52 21.88 -10.93
N LYS A 106 5.22 20.82 -10.49
CA LYS A 106 5.87 19.81 -11.35
C LYS A 106 4.92 18.69 -11.78
N TYR A 107 3.64 18.74 -11.40
CA TYR A 107 2.67 17.74 -11.84
C TYR A 107 2.44 17.85 -13.35
N ILE A 108 2.70 16.76 -14.07
CA ILE A 108 2.47 16.68 -15.51
C ILE A 108 1.22 15.83 -15.73
N ASP A 109 0.16 16.45 -16.26
CA ASP A 109 -1.07 15.74 -16.62
C ASP A 109 -0.95 15.18 -18.04
N ASN A 110 -0.39 13.97 -18.13
CA ASN A 110 -0.25 13.23 -19.38
C ASN A 110 -0.28 11.73 -19.12
N GLU A 111 -1.14 11.00 -19.84
CA GLU A 111 -1.37 9.58 -19.57
C GLU A 111 -0.22 8.64 -19.96
N LEU A 112 0.72 9.10 -20.79
CA LEU A 112 1.86 8.31 -21.26
C LEU A 112 3.14 8.61 -20.47
N PHE A 113 3.47 9.90 -20.27
CA PHE A 113 4.72 10.33 -19.63
C PHE A 113 4.52 11.18 -18.37
N GLY A 114 3.28 11.51 -18.01
CA GLY A 114 2.97 12.39 -16.89
C GLY A 114 3.12 11.74 -15.52
N SER A 115 2.71 12.46 -14.49
CA SER A 115 2.76 12.02 -13.08
C SER A 115 1.68 10.99 -12.73
N LYS A 116 0.75 10.71 -13.67
CA LYS A 116 -0.24 9.63 -13.62
C LYS A 116 -0.27 8.95 -14.98
N ARG A 117 -0.02 7.64 -15.03
CA ARG A 117 0.18 6.91 -16.30
C ARG A 117 -0.73 5.69 -16.40
N ARG A 118 -1.06 5.30 -17.63
CA ARG A 118 -1.73 4.02 -17.92
C ARG A 118 -0.79 2.85 -17.61
N PHE A 119 -1.37 1.68 -17.31
CA PHE A 119 -0.59 0.44 -17.15
C PHE A 119 0.18 0.06 -18.41
N THR A 120 -0.32 0.38 -19.60
CA THR A 120 0.40 0.14 -20.86
C THR A 120 1.73 0.90 -20.88
N ALA A 121 1.72 2.19 -20.55
CA ALA A 121 2.93 3.01 -20.48
C ALA A 121 3.91 2.51 -19.40
N LEU A 122 3.40 2.07 -18.24
CA LEU A 122 4.24 1.45 -17.21
C LEU A 122 4.87 0.14 -17.70
N ASN A 123 4.10 -0.71 -18.37
CA ASN A 123 4.57 -1.98 -18.90
C ASN A 123 5.64 -1.78 -19.97
N ASP A 124 5.45 -0.80 -20.86
CA ASP A 124 6.43 -0.49 -21.91
C ASP A 124 7.74 0.01 -21.30
N TRP A 125 7.67 0.86 -20.27
CA TRP A 125 8.85 1.31 -19.53
C TRP A 125 9.55 0.14 -18.80
N LEU A 126 8.80 -0.73 -18.13
CA LEU A 126 9.40 -1.89 -17.46
C LEU A 126 10.11 -2.82 -18.45
N ARG A 127 9.56 -3.02 -19.65
CA ARG A 127 10.21 -3.79 -20.72
C ARG A 127 11.48 -3.10 -21.22
N SER A 128 11.47 -1.78 -21.40
CA SER A 128 12.66 -1.06 -21.85
C SER A 128 13.81 -1.10 -20.83
N GLU A 129 13.48 -1.20 -19.55
CA GLU A 129 14.44 -1.39 -18.46
C GLU A 129 14.86 -2.87 -18.27
N GLY A 130 14.35 -3.79 -19.09
CA GLY A 130 14.74 -5.20 -19.07
C GLY A 130 14.01 -6.07 -18.04
N TYR A 131 12.94 -5.58 -17.41
CA TYR A 131 12.15 -6.38 -16.46
C TYR A 131 11.18 -7.34 -17.16
N ASP A 132 10.97 -8.50 -16.55
CA ASP A 132 9.91 -9.43 -16.95
C ASP A 132 8.55 -8.95 -16.43
N VAL A 133 7.85 -8.19 -17.29
CA VAL A 133 6.50 -7.67 -16.99
C VAL A 133 5.50 -8.78 -16.71
N LYS A 134 5.59 -9.93 -17.39
CA LYS A 134 4.64 -11.03 -17.20
C LYS A 134 4.80 -11.62 -15.79
N LYS A 135 6.05 -11.80 -15.34
CA LYS A 135 6.35 -12.23 -13.98
C LYS A 135 5.80 -11.25 -12.94
N ILE A 136 6.00 -9.94 -13.12
CA ILE A 136 5.50 -8.93 -12.19
C ILE A 136 3.97 -8.99 -12.06
N TRP A 137 3.24 -9.08 -13.18
CA TRP A 137 1.78 -9.20 -13.16
C TRP A 137 1.29 -10.50 -12.53
N ASN A 138 1.97 -11.62 -12.77
CA ASN A 138 1.63 -12.88 -12.09
C ASN A 138 1.81 -12.78 -10.57
N GLU A 139 2.86 -12.09 -10.09
CA GLU A 139 3.05 -11.83 -8.66
C GLU A 139 1.96 -10.90 -8.10
N ILE A 140 1.51 -9.92 -8.87
CA ILE A 140 0.37 -9.05 -8.51
C ILE A 140 -0.93 -9.86 -8.40
N ASP A 141 -1.22 -10.72 -9.36
CA ASP A 141 -2.41 -11.58 -9.37
C ASP A 141 -2.42 -12.52 -8.15
N ASP A 142 -1.26 -13.13 -7.84
CA ASP A 142 -1.08 -13.97 -6.66
C ASP A 142 -1.38 -13.21 -5.35
N ILE A 143 -0.90 -11.97 -5.23
CA ILE A 143 -1.20 -11.08 -4.10
C ILE A 143 -2.71 -10.86 -3.97
N ILE A 144 -3.40 -10.56 -5.07
CA ILE A 144 -4.85 -10.30 -5.08
C ILE A 144 -5.61 -11.55 -4.63
N ILE A 145 -5.32 -12.70 -5.24
CA ILE A 145 -5.97 -13.99 -4.93
C ILE A 145 -5.78 -14.35 -3.46
N LYS A 146 -4.54 -14.32 -2.96
CA LYS A 146 -4.23 -14.64 -1.57
C LYS A 146 -4.92 -13.68 -0.60
N THR A 147 -4.99 -12.40 -0.94
CA THR A 147 -5.72 -11.41 -0.13
C THR A 147 -7.22 -11.73 -0.06
N MET A 148 -7.83 -12.13 -1.17
CA MET A 148 -9.24 -12.53 -1.21
C MET A 148 -9.50 -13.82 -0.43
N ILE A 149 -8.59 -14.81 -0.51
CA ILE A 149 -8.66 -16.04 0.29
C ILE A 149 -8.65 -15.73 1.80
N LEU A 150 -7.84 -14.75 2.24
CA LEU A 150 -7.84 -14.32 3.65
C LEU A 150 -9.19 -13.73 4.08
N ALA A 151 -9.86 -13.00 3.20
CA ALA A 151 -11.13 -12.35 3.48
C ALA A 151 -12.34 -13.31 3.36
N TYR A 152 -12.23 -14.35 2.52
CA TYR A 152 -13.32 -15.23 2.14
C TYR A 152 -14.13 -15.80 3.31
N PRO A 153 -13.53 -16.35 4.40
CA PRO A 153 -14.32 -16.91 5.49
C PRO A 153 -15.27 -15.89 6.14
N PHE A 154 -14.81 -14.65 6.29
CA PHE A 154 -15.60 -13.56 6.88
C PHE A 154 -16.70 -13.11 5.92
N VAL A 155 -16.36 -12.90 4.65
CA VAL A 155 -17.32 -12.48 3.61
C VAL A 155 -18.39 -13.54 3.41
N ASN A 156 -17.99 -14.82 3.28
CA ASN A 156 -18.92 -15.92 3.09
C ASN A 156 -19.84 -16.08 4.31
N HIS A 157 -19.33 -15.96 5.53
CA HIS A 157 -20.17 -16.00 6.72
C HIS A 157 -21.24 -14.90 6.71
N CYS A 158 -20.85 -13.64 6.49
CA CYS A 158 -21.80 -12.53 6.38
C CYS A 158 -22.81 -12.75 5.25
N TYR A 159 -22.36 -13.22 4.09
CA TYR A 159 -23.20 -13.52 2.96
C TYR A 159 -24.28 -14.56 3.29
N GLN A 160 -23.91 -15.67 3.93
CA GLN A 160 -24.87 -16.73 4.30
C GLN A 160 -25.90 -16.24 5.33
N MET A 161 -25.49 -15.34 6.24
CA MET A 161 -26.42 -14.73 7.22
C MET A 161 -27.40 -13.76 6.56
N CYS A 162 -26.96 -13.01 5.55
CA CYS A 162 -27.83 -12.03 4.86
C CYS A 162 -28.70 -12.66 3.76
N PHE A 163 -28.25 -13.75 3.13
CA PHE A 163 -28.85 -14.30 1.91
C PHE A 163 -29.19 -15.79 2.01
N SER A 164 -29.59 -16.26 3.20
CA SER A 164 -29.85 -17.68 3.52
C SER A 164 -30.86 -18.41 2.61
N GLY A 165 -31.62 -17.69 1.78
CA GLY A 165 -32.60 -18.26 0.83
C GLY A 165 -32.29 -18.07 -0.67
N HIS A 166 -31.19 -17.42 -1.06
CA HIS A 166 -30.90 -17.15 -2.47
C HIS A 166 -30.30 -18.37 -3.19
N LYS A 167 -31.00 -18.86 -4.22
CA LYS A 167 -30.61 -20.04 -5.01
C LYS A 167 -29.97 -19.71 -6.38
N TYR A 168 -30.10 -18.49 -6.88
CA TYR A 168 -29.59 -18.09 -8.20
C TYR A 168 -29.04 -16.68 -8.20
N THR A 169 -27.94 -16.51 -8.96
CA THR A 169 -27.06 -15.33 -9.11
C THR A 169 -26.52 -14.76 -7.78
N PRO A 170 -25.22 -14.46 -7.66
CA PRO A 170 -24.73 -13.74 -6.50
C PRO A 170 -25.45 -12.37 -6.42
N PRO A 171 -26.20 -12.09 -5.34
CA PRO A 171 -26.95 -10.85 -5.15
C PRO A 171 -26.05 -9.64 -4.91
N CYS A 172 -24.73 -9.85 -4.73
CA CYS A 172 -23.76 -8.79 -4.50
C CYS A 172 -22.52 -8.98 -5.39
N PHE A 173 -22.04 -7.87 -5.93
CA PHE A 173 -20.70 -7.74 -6.49
C PHE A 173 -20.05 -6.49 -5.89
N GLU A 174 -18.72 -6.45 -5.88
CA GLU A 174 -17.98 -5.33 -5.32
C GLU A 174 -16.73 -5.05 -6.13
N ILE A 175 -16.44 -3.76 -6.35
CA ILE A 175 -15.24 -3.31 -7.06
C ILE A 175 -14.22 -2.84 -6.03
N LEU A 176 -13.10 -3.55 -5.98
CA LEU A 176 -12.02 -3.30 -5.04
C LEU A 176 -10.83 -2.62 -5.74
N GLY A 177 -10.34 -1.55 -5.13
CA GLY A 177 -9.10 -0.89 -5.49
C GLY A 177 -7.95 -1.44 -4.67
N PHE A 178 -7.09 -2.22 -5.32
CA PHE A 178 -5.83 -2.70 -4.75
C PHE A 178 -4.72 -1.66 -4.97
N TYR A 179 -4.15 -1.17 -3.87
CA TYR A 179 -3.00 -0.27 -3.93
C TYR A 179 -1.72 -1.08 -3.76
N ILE A 180 -1.03 -1.30 -4.87
CA ILE A 180 0.22 -2.06 -4.92
C ILE A 180 1.38 -1.10 -5.17
N ILE A 181 2.48 -1.33 -4.46
CA ILE A 181 3.74 -0.65 -4.67
C ILE A 181 4.78 -1.63 -5.18
N LEU A 182 5.60 -1.22 -6.15
CA LEU A 182 6.79 -1.96 -6.55
C LEU A 182 8.00 -1.37 -5.81
N ASN A 183 8.80 -2.22 -5.18
CA ASN A 183 10.06 -1.79 -4.56
C ASN A 183 11.17 -1.58 -5.62
N GLU A 184 12.39 -1.30 -5.18
CA GLU A 184 13.56 -1.09 -6.02
C GLU A 184 13.91 -2.27 -6.95
N ASN A 185 13.47 -3.49 -6.63
CA ASN A 185 13.67 -4.70 -7.42
C ASN A 185 12.43 -5.10 -8.22
N CYS A 186 11.46 -4.18 -8.37
CA CYS A 186 10.16 -4.42 -8.99
C CYS A 186 9.32 -5.54 -8.35
N LYS A 187 9.59 -5.90 -7.08
CA LYS A 187 8.76 -6.82 -6.32
C LYS A 187 7.49 -6.09 -5.82
N PRO A 188 6.29 -6.63 -6.06
CA PRO A 188 5.04 -6.01 -5.63
C PRO A 188 4.76 -6.23 -4.14
N TYR A 189 4.21 -5.20 -3.51
CA TYR A 189 3.74 -5.21 -2.12
C TYR A 189 2.36 -4.58 -2.02
N LEU A 190 1.47 -5.24 -1.27
CA LEU A 190 0.15 -4.73 -0.97
C LEU A 190 0.23 -3.63 0.10
N MET A 191 -0.33 -2.44 -0.20
CA MET A 191 -0.33 -1.30 0.73
C MET A 191 -1.67 -1.08 1.42
N GLU A 192 -2.76 -1.19 0.67
CA GLU A 192 -4.14 -1.05 1.15
C GLU A 192 -5.11 -1.61 0.10
N VAL A 193 -6.28 -2.11 0.55
CA VAL A 193 -7.42 -2.45 -0.29
C VAL A 193 -8.55 -1.47 0.07
N LYS A 194 -9.22 -0.91 -0.93
CA LYS A 194 -10.35 0.01 -0.72
C LYS A 194 -11.55 -0.37 -1.56
N PHE A 195 -12.73 -0.12 -1.01
CA PHE A 195 -13.96 -0.10 -1.77
C PHE A 195 -13.97 1.12 -2.69
N ILE A 196 -14.20 0.91 -3.99
CA ILE A 196 -14.34 1.99 -4.96
C ILE A 196 -15.82 2.33 -5.09
N TYR A 197 -16.23 3.43 -4.46
CA TYR A 197 -17.61 3.94 -4.57
C TYR A 197 -17.77 4.95 -5.73
N ASN A 198 -16.67 5.45 -6.31
CA ASN A 198 -16.68 6.40 -7.42
C ASN A 198 -15.74 5.93 -8.53
N ILE A 199 -16.31 5.40 -9.60
CA ILE A 199 -15.63 5.28 -10.89
C ILE A 199 -15.97 6.56 -11.64
N VAL A 200 -15.03 7.50 -11.74
CA VAL A 200 -15.16 8.57 -12.72
C VAL A 200 -14.81 7.93 -14.06
N THR A 201 -15.85 7.62 -14.85
CA THR A 201 -15.73 7.30 -16.28
C THR A 201 -15.38 8.54 -17.08
#